data_AF-A0A367QZW3-F1
#
_entry.id   AF-A0A367QZW3-F1
#
_cell.length_a   1.000
_cell.length_b   1.000
_cell.length_c   1.000
_cell.angle_alpha   90.00
_cell.angle_beta   90.00
_cell.angle_gamma   90.00
#
_symmetry.space_group_name_H-M   'P 1'
#
loop_
_entity.id
_entity.type
_entity.pdbx_description
1 polymer ?
#
loop_
_entity_poly.entity_id
_entity_poly.type
_entity_poly.pdbx_seq_one_letter_code
_entity_poly.pdbx_strand_id
1 'polypeptide(L)'
;MAQILVENLDPVILQKLETLAKQHGRSLQEELKHILQQAAETATHYHTGSDMEKAREAVARAQVRYTGKTFSDSTELIREDRER
;
A
#
# COMPACT_ATOMS: atom_id res chain seq x y z
N MET A 1 -8.63 -10.11 23.77
CA MET A 1 -9.75 -10.68 23.00
C MET A 1 -10.82 -9.62 22.91
N ALA A 2 -10.96 -8.95 21.77
CA ALA A 2 -12.06 -8.03 21.52
C ALA A 2 -13.09 -8.78 20.65
N GLN A 3 -14.33 -8.83 21.09
CA GLN A 3 -15.44 -9.38 20.31
C GLN A 3 -16.20 -8.19 19.73
N ILE A 4 -16.23 -8.10 18.39
CA ILE A 4 -16.98 -7.07 17.68
C ILE A 4 -18.23 -7.76 17.15
N LEU A 5 -19.40 -7.33 17.64
CA LEU A 5 -20.68 -7.74 17.09
C LEU A 5 -21.01 -6.77 15.94
N VAL A 6 -21.09 -7.28 14.71
CA VAL A 6 -21.48 -6.47 13.56
C VAL A 6 -22.97 -6.69 13.32
N GLU A 7 -23.78 -5.72 13.75
CA GLU A 7 -25.22 -5.72 13.50
C GLU A 7 -25.55 -5.01 12.18
N ASN A 8 -26.67 -5.39 11.56
CA ASN A 8 -27.17 -4.80 10.31
C ASN A 8 -26.23 -4.93 9.10
N LEU A 9 -25.53 -6.06 8.97
CA LEU A 9 -24.79 -6.36 7.75
C LEU A 9 -25.78 -6.74 6.63
N ASP A 10 -25.66 -6.06 5.48
CA ASP A 10 -26.48 -6.38 4.31
C ASP A 10 -26.24 -7.84 3.88
N PRO A 11 -27.29 -8.67 3.71
CA PRO A 11 -27.15 -10.06 3.29
C PRO A 11 -26.41 -10.23 1.95
N VAL A 12 -26.48 -9.23 1.06
CA VAL A 12 -25.74 -9.22 -0.21
C VAL A 12 -24.23 -9.11 0.03
N ILE A 13 -23.83 -8.31 1.02
CA ILE A 13 -22.42 -8.16 1.42
C ILE A 13 -21.93 -9.46 2.06
N LEU A 14 -22.77 -10.11 2.87
CA LEU A 14 -22.45 -11.37 3.52
C LEU A 14 -22.15 -12.48 2.49
N GLN A 15 -22.96 -12.62 1.43
CA GLN A 15 -22.69 -13.58 0.36
C GLN A 15 -21.39 -13.29 -0.42
N LYS A 16 -21.09 -12.02 -0.65
CA LYS A 16 -19.82 -11.62 -1.29
C LYS A 16 -18.63 -11.96 -0.41
N LEU A 17 -18.70 -11.68 0.89
CA LEU A 17 -17.64 -12.04 1.84
C LEU A 17 -17.48 -13.56 1.94
N GLU A 18 -18.57 -14.33 1.92
CA GLU A 18 -18.48 -15.79 1.95
C GLU A 18 -17.80 -16.34 0.70
N THR A 19 -18.10 -15.75 -0.47
CA THR A 19 -17.44 -16.10 -1.73
C THR A 19 -15.95 -15.77 -1.70
N LEU A 20 -15.58 -14.59 -1.19
CA LEU A 20 -14.18 -14.17 -1.02
C LEU A 20 -13.45 -15.08 -0.03
N ALA A 21 -14.07 -15.39 1.12
CA ALA A 21 -13.50 -16.30 2.11
C ALA A 21 -13.22 -17.69 1.51
N LYS A 22 -14.16 -18.23 0.71
CA LYS A 22 -13.95 -19.50 -0.02
C LYS A 22 -12.81 -19.41 -1.04
N GLN A 23 -12.68 -18.30 -1.77
CA GLN A 23 -11.58 -18.07 -2.72
C GLN A 23 -10.22 -17.97 -2.02
N HIS A 24 -10.17 -17.33 -0.85
CA HIS A 24 -8.95 -17.19 -0.06
C HIS A 24 -8.64 -18.43 0.81
N GLY A 25 -9.53 -19.43 0.84
CA GLY A 25 -9.37 -20.64 1.65
C GLY A 25 -9.45 -20.37 3.16
N ARG A 26 -10.19 -19.33 3.56
CA ARG A 26 -10.29 -18.84 4.95
C ARG A 26 -11.71 -18.94 5.47
N SER A 27 -11.86 -18.95 6.78
CA SER A 27 -13.18 -18.80 7.39
C SER A 27 -13.71 -17.37 7.21
N LEU A 28 -15.04 -17.18 7.17
CA LEU A 28 -15.67 -15.85 7.05
C LEU A 28 -15.17 -14.88 8.14
N GLN A 29 -14.97 -15.38 9.35
CA GLN A 29 -14.49 -14.60 10.48
C GLN A 29 -13.02 -14.17 10.31
N GLU A 30 -12.16 -15.04 9.78
CA GLU A 30 -10.77 -14.70 9.47
C GLU A 30 -10.67 -13.70 8.32
N GLU A 31 -11.50 -13.85 7.29
CA GLU A 31 -11.55 -12.92 6.17
C GLU A 31 -12.00 -11.53 6.63
N LEU A 32 -13.04 -11.46 7.47
CA LEU A 32 -13.49 -10.20 8.06
C LEU A 32 -12.40 -9.57 8.94
N LYS A 33 -11.69 -10.37 9.73
CA LYS A 33 -10.55 -9.90 10.54
C LYS A 33 -9.45 -9.32 9.64
N HIS A 34 -9.10 -10.01 8.56
CA HIS A 34 -8.10 -9.55 7.61
C HIS A 34 -8.52 -8.25 6.93
N ILE A 35 -9.75 -8.16 6.44
CA ILE A 35 -10.29 -6.95 5.81
C ILE A 35 -10.29 -5.79 6.80
N LEU A 36 -10.73 -6.00 8.04
CA LEU A 36 -10.70 -4.97 9.08
C LEU A 36 -9.28 -4.54 9.42
N GLN A 37 -8.34 -5.48 9.51
CA GLN A 37 -6.93 -5.15 9.75
C GLN A 37 -6.35 -4.33 8.60
N GLN A 38 -6.57 -4.76 7.35
CA GLN A 38 -6.11 -4.02 6.18
C GLN A 38 -6.77 -2.65 6.08
N ALA A 39 -8.08 -2.56 6.38
CA ALA A 39 -8.80 -1.29 6.39
C ALA A 39 -8.28 -0.38 7.50
N ALA A 40 -7.95 -0.90 8.68
CA ALA A 40 -7.35 -0.13 9.77
C ALA A 40 -5.93 0.33 9.41
N GLU A 41 -5.08 -0.53 8.85
CA GLU A 41 -3.76 -0.17 8.36
C GLU A 41 -3.87 0.92 7.28
N THR A 42 -4.76 0.74 6.32
CA THR A 42 -5.01 1.68 5.22
C THR A 42 -5.58 3.01 5.72
N ALA A 43 -6.57 3.00 6.63
CA ALA A 43 -7.13 4.20 7.22
C ALA A 43 -6.10 4.94 8.09
N THR A 44 -5.23 4.21 8.78
CA THR A 44 -4.08 4.79 9.49
C THR A 44 -3.12 5.44 8.50
N HIS A 45 -2.82 4.78 7.38
CA HIS A 45 -2.01 5.36 6.30
C HIS A 45 -2.64 6.63 5.70
N TYR A 46 -3.97 6.69 5.52
CA TYR A 46 -4.67 7.90 5.06
C TYR A 46 -4.71 9.02 6.11
N HIS A 47 -4.64 8.71 7.41
CA HIS A 47 -4.50 9.73 8.47
C HIS A 47 -3.05 10.18 8.68
N THR A 48 -2.06 9.39 8.28
CA THR A 48 -0.69 9.87 8.09
C THR A 48 -0.57 10.62 6.77
N GLY A 49 -1.09 11.86 6.73
CA GLY A 49 -0.69 12.88 5.74
C GLY A 49 0.84 13.04 5.62
N SER A 50 1.58 12.48 6.58
CA SER A 50 3.03 12.36 6.57
C SER A 50 3.60 11.57 5.39
N ASP A 51 2.92 10.58 4.79
CA ASP A 51 3.54 9.81 3.70
C ASP A 51 3.64 10.63 2.41
N MET A 52 2.59 11.41 2.11
CA MET A 52 2.58 12.27 0.93
C MET A 52 3.44 13.53 1.14
N GLU A 53 3.49 14.08 2.36
CA GLU A 53 4.43 15.16 2.72
C GLU A 53 5.89 14.69 2.69
N LYS A 54 6.21 13.54 3.29
CA LYS A 54 7.57 12.96 3.23
C LYS A 54 8.00 12.66 1.79
N ALA A 55 7.09 12.17 0.95
CA ALA A 55 7.36 11.97 -0.47
C ALA A 55 7.65 13.30 -1.17
N ARG A 56 6.84 14.34 -0.93
CA ARG A 56 7.07 15.69 -1.49
C ARG A 56 8.38 16.29 -1.02
N GLU A 57 8.71 16.17 0.27
CA GLU A 57 9.99 16.63 0.80
C GLU A 57 11.18 15.87 0.20
N ALA A 58 11.06 14.55 0.04
CA ALA A 58 12.11 13.74 -0.58
C ALA A 58 12.36 14.18 -2.03
N VAL A 59 11.30 14.45 -2.79
CA VAL A 59 11.38 14.97 -4.15
C VAL A 59 11.97 16.38 -4.16
N ALA A 60 11.53 17.28 -3.28
CA ALA A 60 12.09 18.63 -3.18
C ALA A 60 13.58 18.63 -2.84
N ARG A 61 14.01 17.78 -1.89
CA ARG A 61 15.44 17.60 -1.56
C ARG A 61 16.24 17.04 -2.73
N ALA A 62 15.70 16.07 -3.46
CA ALA A 62 16.33 15.54 -4.66
C ALA A 62 16.46 16.62 -5.74
N GLN A 63 15.38 17.38 -5.98
CA GLN A 63 15.37 18.44 -6.98
C GLN A 63 16.39 19.52 -6.65
N VAL A 64 16.51 19.97 -5.40
CA VAL A 64 17.56 20.93 -4.98
C VAL A 64 18.97 20.34 -5.16
N ARG A 65 19.18 19.07 -4.80
CA ARG A 65 20.49 18.40 -4.96
C ARG A 65 20.93 18.23 -6.42
N TYR A 66 19.97 18.17 -7.33
CA TYR A 66 20.20 17.90 -8.74
C TYR A 66 19.96 19.10 -9.65
N THR A 67 19.42 20.21 -9.12
CA THR A 67 19.29 21.48 -9.84
C THR A 67 20.69 22.02 -10.16
N GLY A 68 20.97 22.23 -11.44
CA GLY A 68 22.25 22.74 -11.92
C GLY A 68 23.32 21.68 -12.15
N LYS A 69 23.02 20.38 -11.94
CA LYS A 69 23.93 19.29 -12.32
C LYS A 69 23.56 18.76 -13.70
N THR A 70 24.45 18.95 -14.67
CA THR A 70 24.42 18.23 -15.94
C THR A 70 25.02 16.85 -15.72
N PHE A 71 24.19 15.82 -15.83
CA PHE A 71 24.67 14.44 -15.87
C PHE A 71 25.13 14.14 -17.29
N SER A 72 26.36 13.66 -17.46
CA SER A 72 26.79 13.09 -18.74
C SER A 72 25.96 11.84 -19.01
N ASP A 73 25.69 11.59 -20.29
CA ASP A 73 24.93 10.44 -20.74
C ASP A 73 25.52 9.15 -20.13
N SER A 74 24.70 8.46 -19.34
CA SER A 74 25.09 7.25 -18.60
C SER A 74 25.06 5.99 -19.46
N THR A 75 24.83 6.11 -20.77
CA THR A 75 24.84 4.98 -21.70
C THR A 75 26.15 4.20 -21.71
N GLU A 76 27.32 4.85 -21.61
CA GLU A 76 28.61 4.15 -21.56
C GLU A 76 28.76 3.32 -20.27
N LEU A 77 28.37 3.88 -19.12
CA LEU A 77 28.41 3.19 -17.81
C LEU A 77 27.46 2.00 -17.75
N ILE A 78 26.28 2.12 -18.34
CA ILE A 78 25.29 1.02 -18.41
C ILE A 78 25.79 -0.10 -19.35
N ARG A 79 26.51 0.26 -20.42
CA ARG A 79 27.07 -0.73 -21.36
C ARG A 79 28.19 -1.53 -20.71
N GLU A 80 29.08 -0.88 -19.96
CA GLU A 80 30.18 -1.53 -19.24
C GLU A 80 29.68 -2.51 -18.15
N ASP A 81 28.60 -2.17 -17.44
CA ASP A 81 27.99 -3.06 -16.43
C ASP A 81 27.27 -4.27 -17.04
N ARG A 82 26.76 -4.13 -18.28
CA ARG A 82 26.11 -5.23 -19.02
C ARG A 82 27.09 -6.21 -19.66
N GLU A 83 28.32 -5.78 -19.89
CA GLU A 83 29.40 -6.60 -20.47
C GLU A 83 30.21 -7.37 -19.39
N ARG A 84 29.84 -7.25 -18.10
CA ARG A 84 30.39 -8.04 -16.98
C ARG A 84 29.64 -9.34 -16.70
#